data_AF-A0A3N6GY25-F1
#
_entry.id   AF-A0A3N6GY25-F1
#
_cell.length_a   1.000
_cell.length_b   1.000
_cell.length_c   1.000
_cell.angle_alpha   90.00
_cell.angle_beta   90.00
_cell.angle_gamma   90.00
#
_symmetry.space_group_name_H-M   'P 1'
#
loop_
_entity.id
_entity.type
_entity.pdbx_description
1 polymer ?
#
loop_
_entity_poly.entity_id
_entity_poly.type
_entity_poly.pdbx_seq_one_letter_code
_entity_poly.pdbx_strand_id
1 'polypeptide(L)' 'MPPSWMRTGEAIDFVRAVKPERAVGIHDAQINESGPAGVNGLLEEESRTDHPWLAPCSQL' A
#
# COMPACT_ATOMS: atom_id res chain seq x y z
N MET A 1 16.72 -7.31 -12.00
CA MET A 1 15.88 -6.22 -12.52
C MET A 1 15.37 -5.44 -11.32
N PRO A 2 15.41 -4.09 -11.32
CA PRO A 2 14.71 -3.33 -10.31
C PRO A 2 13.20 -3.66 -10.36
N PRO A 3 12.47 -3.55 -9.24
CA PRO A 3 11.03 -3.70 -9.28
C PRO A 3 10.44 -2.72 -10.30
N SER A 4 9.40 -3.14 -11.01
CA SER A 4 8.69 -2.29 -11.99
C SER A 4 7.92 -1.13 -11.33
N TRP A 5 7.84 -1.15 -9.99
CA TRP A 5 7.15 -0.16 -9.16
C TRP A 5 7.93 0.21 -7.89
N MET A 6 7.34 1.15 -7.14
CA MET A 6 7.76 1.60 -5.82
C MET A 6 7.80 0.44 -4.81
N ARG A 7 8.80 0.46 -3.90
CA ARG A 7 8.90 -0.49 -2.78
C ARG A 7 7.99 -0.08 -1.63
N THR A 8 7.54 -1.02 -0.80
CA THR A 8 6.70 -0.74 0.39
C THR A 8 7.31 0.31 1.32
N GLY A 9 8.61 0.25 1.58
CA GLY A 9 9.28 1.26 2.43
C GLY A 9 9.23 2.67 1.84
N GLU A 10 9.36 2.81 0.52
CA GLU A 10 9.26 4.09 -0.17
C GLU A 10 7.83 4.65 -0.11
N ALA A 11 6.82 3.78 -0.14
CA ALA A 11 5.42 4.17 0.03
C ALA A 11 5.14 4.66 1.47
N ILE A 12 5.66 3.97 2.48
CA ILE A 12 5.54 4.37 3.89
C ILE A 12 6.16 5.75 4.11
N ASP A 13 7.37 5.96 3.61
CA ASP A 13 8.08 7.24 3.75
C ASP A 13 7.31 8.38 3.06
N PHE A 14 6.76 8.12 1.88
CA PHE A 14 5.94 9.09 1.15
C PHE A 14 4.68 9.50 1.93
N VAL A 15 3.90 8.53 2.43
CA VAL A 15 2.67 8.82 3.19
C VAL A 15 3.00 9.61 4.47
N ARG A 16 4.06 9.22 5.19
CA ARG A 16 4.53 9.95 6.39
C ARG A 16 4.93 11.40 6.09
N ALA A 17 5.58 11.64 4.95
CA ALA A 17 6.04 12.97 4.55
C ALA A 17 4.88 13.89 4.15
N VAL A 18 3.92 13.38 3.36
CA VAL A 18 2.81 14.17 2.82
C VAL A 18 1.66 14.33 3.81
N LYS A 19 1.49 13.38 4.75
CA LYS A 19 0.39 13.35 5.73
C LYS A 19 -0.99 13.53 5.09
N PRO A 20 -1.35 12.70 4.09
CA PRO A 20 -2.67 12.80 3.48
C PRO A 20 -3.77 12.40 4.47
N GLU A 21 -5.00 12.83 4.23
CA GLU A 21 -6.16 12.40 5.01
C GLU A 21 -6.48 10.90 4.80
N ARG A 22 -6.16 10.35 3.61
CA ARG A 22 -6.38 8.94 3.24
C ARG A 22 -5.37 8.49 2.18
N ALA A 23 -4.93 7.24 2.23
CA ALA A 23 -4.04 6.64 1.22
C ALA A 23 -4.63 5.32 0.71
N VAL A 24 -4.71 5.10 -0.60
CA VAL A 24 -5.36 3.90 -1.17
C VAL A 24 -4.35 3.05 -1.95
N GLY A 25 -4.21 1.78 -1.56
CA GLY A 25 -3.35 0.81 -2.23
C GLY A 25 -4.03 0.23 -3.47
N ILE A 26 -3.38 0.31 -4.64
CA ILE A 26 -3.93 -0.13 -5.93
C ILE A 26 -3.09 -1.20 -6.65
N HIS A 27 -1.88 -1.51 -6.16
CA HIS A 27 -0.96 -2.37 -6.89
C HIS A 27 0.08 -3.08 -6.02
N ASP A 28 -0.22 -4.32 -5.68
CA ASP A 28 0.58 -5.29 -4.93
C ASP A 28 0.64 -6.64 -5.69
N ALA A 29 0.49 -6.55 -7.02
CA ALA A 29 0.24 -7.63 -7.99
C ALA A 29 1.30 -8.74 -8.12
N GLN A 30 2.26 -8.85 -7.20
CA GLN A 30 3.23 -9.95 -7.17
C GLN A 30 3.17 -10.79 -5.89
N ILE A 31 2.23 -10.49 -4.99
CA ILE A 31 2.06 -11.27 -3.79
C ILE A 31 0.95 -12.28 -4.02
N ASN A 32 1.21 -13.57 -3.73
CA ASN A 32 0.19 -14.61 -3.71
C ASN A 32 -1.01 -14.18 -2.83
N GLU A 33 -2.15 -14.87 -2.88
CA GLU A 33 -3.37 -14.47 -2.15
C GLU A 33 -3.16 -14.14 -0.66
N SER A 34 -2.10 -14.67 -0.03
CA SER A 34 -1.78 -14.46 1.39
C SER A 34 -1.03 -13.17 1.72
N GLY A 35 -0.22 -12.62 0.81
CA GLY A 35 0.65 -11.50 1.20
C GLY A 35 0.18 -10.07 0.87
N PRO A 36 -0.91 -9.80 0.11
CA PRO A 36 -1.62 -8.53 0.18
C PRO A 36 -2.05 -8.20 1.62
N ALA A 37 -2.52 -9.18 2.38
CA ALA A 37 -2.92 -8.97 3.78
C ALA A 37 -1.74 -8.49 4.66
N GLY A 38 -0.55 -9.08 4.46
CA GLY A 38 0.65 -8.69 5.22
C GLY A 38 1.17 -7.31 4.85
N VAL A 39 1.20 -6.97 3.57
CA VAL A 39 1.70 -5.65 3.11
C VAL A 39 0.73 -4.53 3.43
N ASN A 40 -0.57 -4.73 3.21
CA ASN A 40 -1.57 -3.71 3.52
C ASN A 40 -1.68 -3.46 5.03
N GLY A 41 -1.59 -4.51 5.86
CA GLY A 41 -1.53 -4.35 7.33
C GLY A 41 -0.31 -3.57 7.80
N LEU A 42 0.88 -3.87 7.25
CA LEU A 42 2.10 -3.13 7.57
C LEU A 42 2.01 -1.66 7.13
N LEU A 43 1.40 -1.39 5.97
CA LEU A 43 1.19 -0.02 5.48
C LEU A 43 0.26 0.78 6.39
N GLU A 44 -0.85 0.20 6.82
CA GLU A 44 -1.77 0.84 7.76
C GLU A 44 -1.09 1.17 9.09
N GLU A 45 -0.38 0.20 9.68
CA GLU A 45 0.35 0.36 10.94
C GLU A 45 1.44 1.45 10.84
N GLU A 46 2.31 1.34 9.83
CA GLU A 46 3.50 2.18 9.75
C GLU A 46 3.19 3.59 9.22
N SER A 47 2.24 3.72 8.30
CA SER A 47 1.86 5.03 7.76
C SER A 47 1.00 5.85 8.71
N ARG A 48 0.37 5.21 9.72
CA ARG A 48 -0.58 5.85 10.66
C ARG A 48 -1.68 6.64 9.95
N THR A 49 -2.10 6.15 8.79
CA THR A 49 -3.10 6.76 7.91
C THR A 49 -4.08 5.68 7.50
N ASP A 50 -5.35 6.03 7.34
CA ASP A 50 -6.36 5.11 6.81
C ASP A 50 -5.92 4.59 5.43
N HIS A 51 -5.70 3.27 5.35
CA HIS A 51 -5.11 2.61 4.20
C HIS A 51 -5.95 1.43 3.67
N PRO A 52 -7.11 1.70 3.04
CA PRO A 52 -7.89 0.64 2.44
C PRO A 52 -7.23 0.15 1.16
N TRP A 53 -7.16 -1.18 1.03
CA TRP A 53 -6.80 -1.85 -0.20
C TRP A 53 -8.02 -2.00 -1.11
N LEU A 54 -7.83 -1.73 -2.41
CA LEU A 54 -8.86 -1.97 -3.41
C LEU A 54 -8.47 -3.12 -4.31
N ALA A 55 -9.31 -4.17 -4.32
CA ALA A 55 -9.17 -5.25 -5.29
C ALA A 55 -9.35 -4.71 -6.72
N PRO A 56 -8.76 -5.36 -7.74
CA PRO A 56 -8.95 -4.96 -9.13
C PRO A 56 -10.44 -4.78 -9.47
N CYS A 57 -10.76 -3.68 -10.14
CA CYS A 57 -12.12 -3.27 -10.51
C CYS A 57 -13.06 -2.87 -9.35
N SER A 58 -12.56 -2.72 -8.12
CA SER A 58 -13.35 -2.17 -7.01
C SER A 58 -13.62 -0.67 -7.19
N GLN A 59 -14.76 -0.19 -6.69
CA GLN A 59 -15.11 1.23 -6.68
C GLN A 59 -14.88 1.84 -5.28
N LEU A 60 -14.52 3.14 -5.26
CA LEU A 60 -14.26 3.94 -4.06
C LEU A 60 -15.54 4.43 -3.36
#